data_AF-A0A832HWI4-F1
#
_entry.id   AF-A0A832HWI4-F1
#
_cell.length_a   1.000
_cell.length_b   1.000
_cell.length_c   1.000
_cell.angle_alpha   90.00
_cell.angle_beta   90.00
_cell.angle_gamma   90.00
#
_symmetry.space_group_name_H-M   'P 1'
#
loop_
_entity.id
_entity.type
_entity.pdbx_description
1 polymer ?
#
loop_
_entity_poly.entity_id
_entity_poly.type
_entity_poly.pdbx_seq_one_letter_code
_entity_poly.pdbx_strand_id
1 'polypeptide(L)'
;MTPAPTNIIDDLRLLHEPHPLPLWVWFLIALVILIAIRLFQAWMAWKARRAADFYARAEEAYEDALEELEKIHQRMGAEPCRLYAIEVSTVVRRYIERRFNIHAPTRTTEEFLQEARTSPLLSEKYQNQLGHFLKCCDFLKFAK
;
A
#
# COMPACT_ATOMS: atom_id res chain seq x y z
N MET A 1 -73.36 -29.26 -34.54
CA MET A 1 -71.98 -28.74 -34.47
C MET A 1 -71.81 -28.04 -33.14
N THR A 2 -71.38 -28.78 -32.13
CA THR A 2 -71.06 -28.25 -30.80
C THR A 2 -69.53 -28.32 -30.65
N PRO A 3 -68.87 -27.26 -30.16
CA PRO A 3 -67.41 -27.25 -30.04
C PRO A 3 -66.98 -28.24 -28.96
N ALA A 4 -65.98 -29.06 -29.28
CA ALA A 4 -65.39 -30.01 -28.34
C ALA A 4 -64.76 -29.25 -27.16
N PRO A 5 -64.94 -29.73 -25.91
CA PRO A 5 -64.36 -29.08 -24.74
C PRO A 5 -62.84 -29.16 -24.81
N THR A 6 -62.19 -27.98 -24.82
CA THR A 6 -60.74 -27.87 -24.72
C THR A 6 -60.30 -28.44 -23.36
N ASN A 7 -59.76 -29.66 -23.37
CA ASN A 7 -59.23 -30.32 -22.19
C ASN A 7 -57.95 -29.60 -21.75
N ILE A 8 -58.10 -28.65 -20.81
CA ILE A 8 -57.01 -27.94 -20.09
C ILE A 8 -56.03 -28.93 -19.44
N ILE A 9 -56.47 -30.16 -19.20
CA ILE A 9 -55.68 -31.24 -18.60
C ILE A 9 -54.57 -31.76 -19.54
N ASP A 10 -54.76 -31.69 -20.86
CA ASP A 10 -53.72 -32.10 -21.81
C ASP A 10 -52.56 -31.08 -21.91
N ASP A 11 -52.79 -29.83 -21.47
CA ASP A 11 -51.82 -28.73 -21.53
C ASP A 11 -50.74 -28.83 -20.43
N LEU A 12 -50.99 -29.59 -19.37
CA LEU A 12 -50.03 -29.83 -18.28
C LEU A 12 -48.92 -30.82 -18.65
N ARG A 13 -49.09 -31.61 -19.72
CA ARG A 13 -48.07 -32.57 -20.22
C ARG A 13 -46.90 -31.87 -20.93
N LEU A 14 -47.02 -30.58 -21.25
CA LEU A 14 -45.97 -29.77 -21.85
C LEU A 14 -44.95 -29.24 -20.84
N LEU A 15 -45.17 -29.45 -19.53
CA LEU A 15 -44.16 -29.19 -18.52
C LEU A 15 -43.09 -30.27 -18.59
N HIS A 16 -42.07 -30.01 -19.41
CA HIS A 16 -40.84 -30.80 -19.49
C HIS A 16 -40.28 -30.98 -18.07
N GLU A 17 -40.12 -32.24 -17.64
CA GLU A 17 -39.56 -32.55 -16.33
C GLU A 17 -38.17 -31.90 -16.22
N PRO A 18 -37.88 -31.13 -15.16
CA PRO A 18 -36.54 -30.58 -14.98
C PRO A 18 -35.58 -31.74 -14.74
N HIS A 19 -34.83 -32.12 -15.77
CA HIS A 19 -33.78 -33.14 -15.63
C HIS A 19 -32.79 -32.68 -14.56
N PRO A 20 -32.63 -33.43 -13.45
CA PRO A 20 -31.68 -33.05 -12.42
C PRO A 20 -30.28 -33.03 -13.04
N LEU A 21 -29.53 -31.96 -12.76
CA LEU A 21 -28.15 -31.86 -13.22
C LEU A 21 -27.38 -33.11 -12.79
N PRO A 22 -26.65 -33.76 -13.71
CA PRO A 22 -25.96 -35.00 -13.40
C PRO A 22 -24.86 -34.74 -12.35
N LEU A 23 -24.66 -35.71 -11.45
CA LEU A 23 -23.81 -35.56 -10.25
C LEU A 23 -22.37 -35.07 -10.55
N TRP A 24 -21.82 -35.36 -11.73
CA TRP A 24 -20.49 -34.87 -12.15
C TRP A 24 -20.42 -33.34 -12.28
N VAL A 25 -21.53 -32.67 -12.59
CA VAL A 25 -21.62 -31.21 -12.62
C VAL A 25 -21.43 -30.64 -11.22
N TRP A 26 -22.01 -31.28 -10.20
CA TRP A 26 -21.78 -30.90 -8.80
C TRP A 26 -20.33 -31.12 -8.36
N PHE A 27 -19.69 -32.20 -8.81
CA PHE A 27 -18.25 -32.41 -8.58
C PHE A 27 -17.38 -31.34 -9.25
N LEU A 28 -17.70 -30.94 -10.48
CA LEU A 28 -17.00 -29.84 -11.15
C LEU A 28 -17.21 -28.51 -10.44
N ILE A 29 -18.44 -28.20 -10.02
CA ILE A 29 -18.73 -26.98 -9.25
C ILE A 29 -17.93 -26.99 -7.93
N ALA A 30 -17.93 -28.11 -7.20
CA ALA A 30 -17.16 -28.26 -5.98
C ALA A 30 -15.65 -28.08 -6.22
N LEU A 31 -15.13 -28.64 -7.32
CA LEU A 31 -13.72 -28.50 -7.70
C LEU A 31 -13.37 -27.04 -8.03
N VAL A 32 -14.22 -26.34 -8.80
CA VAL A 32 -14.04 -24.93 -9.16
C VAL A 32 -14.06 -24.05 -7.90
N ILE A 33 -15.01 -24.29 -6.99
CA ILE A 33 -15.08 -23.57 -5.70
C ILE A 33 -13.81 -23.81 -4.89
N LEU A 34 -13.33 -25.06 -4.83
CA LEU A 34 -12.13 -25.40 -4.08
C LEU A 34 -10.88 -24.72 -4.67
N ILE A 35 -10.76 -24.66 -6.00
CA ILE A 35 -9.70 -23.90 -6.68
C ILE A 35 -9.82 -22.40 -6.37
N ALA A 36 -11.01 -21.83 -6.46
CA ALA A 36 -11.24 -20.42 -6.16
C ALA A 36 -10.86 -20.08 -4.71
N ILE A 37 -11.20 -20.92 -3.74
CA ILE A 37 -10.80 -20.76 -2.34
C ILE A 37 -9.28 -20.81 -2.19
N ARG A 38 -8.61 -21.76 -2.85
CA ARG A 38 -7.14 -21.87 -2.81
C ARG A 38 -6.46 -20.64 -3.40
N LEU A 39 -6.95 -20.15 -4.54
CA LEU A 39 -6.45 -18.91 -5.15
C LEU A 39 -6.69 -17.70 -4.25
N PHE A 40 -7.87 -17.60 -3.63
CA PHE A 40 -8.21 -16.52 -2.71
C PHE A 40 -7.32 -16.53 -1.46
N GLN A 41 -7.08 -17.69 -0.86
CA GLN A 41 -6.17 -17.85 0.28
C GLN A 41 -4.73 -17.48 -0.09
N ALA A 42 -4.25 -17.94 -1.26
CA ALA A 42 -2.91 -17.59 -1.75
C ALA A 42 -2.76 -16.08 -1.99
N TRP A 43 -3.78 -15.45 -2.59
CA TRP A 43 -3.81 -14.01 -2.82
C TRP A 43 -3.83 -13.21 -1.50
N MET A 44 -4.65 -13.62 -0.53
CA MET A 44 -4.66 -13.01 0.80
C MET A 44 -3.32 -13.16 1.53
N ALA A 45 -2.71 -14.34 1.49
CA ALA A 45 -1.41 -14.59 2.11
C ALA A 45 -0.31 -13.74 1.46
N TRP A 46 -0.32 -13.61 0.13
CA TRP A 46 0.63 -12.77 -0.60
C TRP A 46 0.47 -11.29 -0.25
N LYS A 47 -0.78 -10.80 -0.14
CA LYS A 47 -1.07 -9.43 0.29
C LYS A 47 -0.62 -9.17 1.73
N ALA A 48 -0.87 -10.11 2.64
CA ALA A 48 -0.46 -10.01 4.04
C ALA A 48 1.07 -10.00 4.20
N ARG A 49 1.78 -10.88 3.47
CA ARG A 49 3.25 -10.92 3.47
C ARG A 49 3.84 -9.60 2.96
N ARG A 50 3.32 -9.06 1.85
CA ARG A 50 3.75 -7.75 1.33
C ARG A 50 3.56 -6.61 2.32
N ALA A 51 2.45 -6.62 3.06
CA ALA A 51 2.22 -5.62 4.11
C ALA A 51 3.23 -5.80 5.25
N ALA A 52 3.44 -7.03 5.74
CA ALA A 52 4.39 -7.33 6.81
C ALA A 52 5.82 -6.94 6.44
N ASP A 53 6.29 -7.26 5.23
CA ASP A 53 7.61 -6.88 4.73
C ASP A 53 7.78 -5.36 4.67
N PHE A 54 6.73 -4.63 4.27
CA PHE A 54 6.74 -3.18 4.26
C PHE A 54 6.83 -2.60 5.68
N TYR A 55 6.09 -3.14 6.63
CA TYR A 55 6.17 -2.73 8.04
C TYR A 55 7.55 -3.01 8.64
N ALA A 56 8.12 -4.20 8.39
CA ALA A 56 9.45 -4.56 8.89
C ALA A 56 10.53 -3.62 8.34
N ARG A 57 10.54 -3.35 7.02
CA ARG A 57 11.48 -2.39 6.42
C ARG A 57 11.30 -0.96 6.95
N ALA A 58 10.06 -0.59 7.24
CA ALA A 58 9.74 0.72 7.81
C ALA A 58 10.26 0.88 9.24
N GLU A 59 10.23 -0.19 10.03
CA GLU A 59 10.76 -0.24 11.40
C GLU A 59 12.29 -0.19 11.39
N GLU A 60 12.93 -1.02 10.56
CA GLU A 60 14.38 -1.00 10.35
C GLU A 60 14.87 0.39 9.90
N ALA A 61 14.16 1.02 8.97
CA ALA A 61 14.50 2.38 8.52
C ALA A 61 14.37 3.44 9.62
N TYR A 62 13.47 3.24 10.59
CA TYR A 62 13.31 4.14 11.74
C TYR A 62 14.47 3.99 12.72
N GLU A 63 14.82 2.75 13.07
CA GLU A 63 15.93 2.45 13.98
C GLU A 63 17.27 2.94 13.42
N ASP A 64 17.57 2.63 12.16
CA ASP A 64 18.74 3.12 11.43
C ASP A 64 18.86 4.65 11.50
N ALA A 65 17.75 5.35 11.23
CA ALA A 65 17.72 6.80 11.19
C ALA A 65 17.91 7.40 12.59
N LEU A 66 17.32 6.79 13.61
CA LEU A 66 17.46 7.23 14.99
C LEU A 66 18.90 7.09 15.48
N GLU A 67 19.54 5.95 15.21
CA GLU A 67 20.93 5.69 15.58
C GLU A 67 21.88 6.70 14.90
N GLU A 68 21.69 6.96 13.61
CA GLU A 68 22.49 7.97 12.91
C GLU A 68 22.25 9.39 13.44
N LEU A 69 21.00 9.75 13.72
CA LEU A 69 20.67 11.06 14.30
C LEU A 69 21.30 11.23 15.68
N GLU A 70 21.34 10.19 16.50
CA GLU A 70 21.98 10.22 17.80
C GLU A 70 23.50 10.43 17.69
N LYS A 71 24.16 9.75 16.75
CA LYS A 71 25.59 9.97 16.45
C LYS A 71 25.88 11.39 15.96
N ILE A 72 24.99 11.98 15.17
CA ILE A 72 25.10 13.38 14.73
C ILE A 72 24.88 14.31 15.93
N HIS A 73 23.88 14.03 16.78
CA HIS A 73 23.57 14.83 17.95
C HIS A 73 24.72 14.87 18.96
N GLN A 74 25.43 13.77 19.18
CA GLN A 74 26.60 13.71 20.07
C GLN A 74 27.75 14.63 19.61
N ARG A 75 27.81 14.98 18.31
CA ARG A 75 28.79 15.91 17.73
C ARG A 75 28.30 17.36 17.72
N MET A 76 27.10 17.63 18.24
CA MET A 76 26.52 18.98 18.29
C MET A 76 27.44 19.92 19.07
N GLY A 77 27.74 21.08 18.46
CA GLY A 77 28.62 22.09 19.04
C GLY A 77 30.12 21.91 18.73
N ALA A 78 30.56 20.72 18.31
CA ALA A 78 31.92 20.49 17.83
C ALA A 78 32.06 20.77 16.33
N GLU A 79 31.00 20.54 15.54
CA GLU A 79 30.99 20.72 14.09
C GLU A 79 30.35 22.05 13.66
N PRO A 80 30.73 22.60 12.49
CA PRO A 80 30.07 23.76 11.91
C PRO A 80 28.57 23.51 11.70
N CYS A 81 27.73 24.49 12.06
CA CYS A 81 26.26 24.40 11.91
C CYS A 81 25.81 23.96 10.50
N ARG A 82 26.58 24.36 9.48
CA ARG A 82 26.37 23.96 8.08
C ARG A 82 26.48 22.45 7.87
N LEU A 83 27.53 21.81 8.40
CA LEU A 83 27.75 20.36 8.28
C LEU A 83 26.65 19.60 9.01
N TYR A 84 26.37 20.01 10.25
CA TYR A 84 25.27 19.44 11.05
C TYR A 84 23.93 19.48 10.28
N ALA A 85 23.59 20.63 9.68
CA ALA A 85 22.37 20.79 8.90
C ALA A 85 22.33 19.91 7.64
N ILE A 86 23.47 19.68 6.98
CA ILE A 86 23.58 18.75 5.85
C ILE A 86 23.30 17.33 6.30
N GLU A 87 23.99 16.87 7.35
CA GLU A 87 23.89 15.49 7.83
C GLU A 87 22.48 15.16 8.31
N VAL A 88 21.92 15.95 9.24
CA VAL A 88 20.57 15.69 9.78
C VAL A 88 19.52 15.71 8.67
N SER A 89 19.57 16.69 7.75
CA SER A 89 18.61 16.74 6.65
C SER A 89 18.72 15.56 5.68
N THR A 90 19.92 15.00 5.52
CA THR A 90 20.17 13.82 4.69
C THR A 90 19.57 12.57 5.32
N VAL A 91 19.77 12.37 6.62
CA VAL A 91 19.21 11.23 7.36
C VAL A 91 17.68 11.27 7.35
N VAL A 92 17.09 12.44 7.64
CA VAL A 92 15.63 12.59 7.64
C VAL A 92 15.03 12.34 6.25
N ARG A 93 15.64 12.86 5.17
CA ARG A 93 15.16 12.57 3.80
C ARG A 93 15.17 11.08 3.51
N ARG A 94 16.29 10.40 3.78
CA ARG A 94 16.43 8.96 3.54
C ARG A 94 15.43 8.13 4.35
N TYR A 95 15.18 8.51 5.60
CA TYR A 95 14.14 7.88 6.42
C TYR A 95 12.76 7.99 5.76
N ILE A 96 12.38 9.21 5.34
CA ILE A 96 11.09 9.46 4.72
C ILE A 96 10.95 8.72 3.37
N GLU A 97 12.00 8.70 2.55
CA GLU A 97 12.03 7.93 1.29
C GLU A 97 11.77 6.44 1.54
N ARG A 98 12.50 5.82 2.47
CA ARG A 98 12.35 4.41 2.81
C ARG A 98 10.99 4.10 3.43
N ARG A 99 10.52 4.95 4.36
CA ARG A 99 9.30 4.72 5.15
C ARG A 99 8.02 4.89 4.34
N PHE A 100 8.00 5.87 3.42
CA PHE A 100 6.82 6.26 2.66
C PHE A 100 6.93 5.92 1.16
N ASN A 101 8.00 5.21 0.76
CA ASN A 101 8.30 4.79 -0.61
C ASN A 101 8.31 5.96 -1.62
N ILE A 102 8.78 7.12 -1.17
CA ILE A 102 8.90 8.35 -1.95
C ILE A 102 10.13 8.21 -2.86
N HIS A 103 9.95 8.39 -4.17
CA HIS A 103 11.04 8.34 -5.15
C HIS A 103 11.45 9.76 -5.54
N ALA A 104 12.48 10.32 -4.88
CA ALA A 104 12.98 11.66 -5.17
C ALA A 104 14.39 11.63 -5.81
N PRO A 105 14.50 11.35 -7.13
CA PRO A 105 15.78 11.08 -7.79
C PRO A 105 16.73 12.29 -7.90
N THR A 106 16.22 13.52 -7.86
CA THR A 106 16.93 14.75 -8.22
C THR A 106 17.53 15.52 -7.03
N ARG A 107 17.41 15.01 -5.80
CA ARG A 107 18.01 15.52 -4.53
C ARG A 107 17.67 16.96 -4.11
N THR A 108 16.91 17.75 -4.88
CA THR A 108 16.51 19.10 -4.46
C THR A 108 15.41 19.02 -3.39
N THR A 109 15.39 20.00 -2.48
CA THR A 109 14.42 20.04 -1.37
C THR A 109 12.98 20.18 -1.86
N GLU A 110 12.76 20.97 -2.92
CA GLU A 110 11.44 21.28 -3.45
C GLU A 110 10.80 20.06 -4.14
N GLU A 111 11.55 19.36 -4.99
CA GLU A 111 11.07 18.15 -5.66
C GLU A 111 10.80 17.03 -4.66
N PHE A 112 11.67 16.87 -3.64
CA PHE A 112 11.42 15.93 -2.55
C PHE A 112 10.11 16.23 -1.81
N LEU A 113 9.84 17.51 -1.50
CA LEU A 113 8.59 17.90 -0.84
C LEU A 113 7.38 17.76 -1.76
N GLN A 114 7.53 17.93 -3.06
CA GLN A 114 6.48 17.71 -4.04
C GLN A 114 6.10 16.23 -4.10
N GLU A 115 7.08 15.33 -4.16
CA GLU A 115 6.84 13.88 -4.13
C GLU A 115 6.31 13.42 -2.76
N ALA A 116 6.78 14.03 -1.66
CA ALA A 116 6.25 13.74 -0.33
C ALA A 116 4.76 14.06 -0.20
N ARG A 117 4.24 15.01 -0.99
CA ARG A 117 2.80 15.35 -1.04
C ARG A 117 1.96 14.33 -1.81
N THR A 118 2.56 13.58 -2.75
CA THR A 118 1.83 12.57 -3.53
C THR A 118 1.60 11.29 -2.73
N SER A 119 2.38 11.06 -1.66
CA SER A 119 2.24 9.88 -0.81
C SER A 119 0.98 9.95 0.06
N PRO A 120 0.01 9.02 -0.09
CA PRO A 120 -1.19 8.98 0.74
C PRO A 120 -0.92 8.55 2.19
N LEU A 121 0.30 8.06 2.47
CA LEU A 121 0.70 7.56 3.77
C LEU A 121 1.26 8.66 4.68
N LEU A 122 1.65 9.81 4.13
CA LEU A 122 2.19 10.94 4.89
C LEU A 122 1.12 12.01 5.07
N SER A 123 0.63 12.23 6.29
CA SER A 123 -0.43 13.22 6.54
C SER A 123 0.04 14.65 6.25
N GLU A 124 -0.88 15.52 5.85
CA GLU A 124 -0.61 16.93 5.53
C GLU A 124 0.13 17.65 6.67
N LYS A 125 -0.22 17.34 7.93
CA LYS A 125 0.47 17.88 9.10
C LYS A 125 1.97 17.53 9.09
N TYR A 126 2.31 16.26 8.86
CA TYR A 126 3.70 15.83 8.82
C TYR A 126 4.44 16.35 7.57
N GLN A 127 3.75 16.48 6.43
CA GLN A 127 4.32 17.12 5.23
C GLN A 127 4.74 18.57 5.52
N ASN A 128 3.89 19.34 6.20
CA ASN A 128 4.18 20.73 6.55
C ASN A 128 5.34 20.84 7.55
N GLN A 129 5.38 19.97 8.57
CA GLN A 129 6.49 19.92 9.53
C GLN A 129 7.82 19.57 8.85
N LEU A 130 7.82 18.57 7.96
CA LEU A 130 8.99 18.17 7.17
C LEU A 130 9.47 19.31 6.27
N GLY A 131 8.54 20.01 5.61
CA GLY A 131 8.86 21.17 4.78
C GLY A 131 9.49 22.32 5.57
N HIS A 132 8.94 22.64 6.74
CA HIS A 132 9.51 23.65 7.63
C HIS A 132 10.93 23.27 8.09
N PHE A 133 11.10 22.03 8.57
CA PHE A 133 12.38 21.50 9.00
C PHE A 133 13.45 21.58 7.89
N LEU A 134 13.15 21.10 6.69
CA LEU A 134 14.11 21.10 5.58
C LEU A 134 14.48 22.51 5.14
N LYS A 135 13.53 23.45 5.16
CA LYS A 135 13.82 24.88 4.89
C LYS A 135 14.78 25.46 5.92
N CYS A 136 14.57 25.19 7.21
CA CYS A 136 15.51 25.61 8.27
C CYS A 136 16.91 25.04 8.05
N CYS A 137 17.03 23.76 7.68
CA CYS A 137 18.31 23.17 7.33
C CYS A 137 18.95 23.87 6.12
N ASP A 138 18.18 24.17 5.08
CA ASP A 138 18.70 24.85 3.89
C ASP A 138 19.21 26.26 4.21
N PHE A 139 18.55 27.02 5.08
CA PHE A 139 19.09 28.29 5.58
C PHE A 139 20.48 28.11 6.22
N LEU A 140 20.66 27.10 7.07
CA LEU A 140 21.96 26.81 7.69
C LEU A 140 23.01 26.30 6.69
N LYS A 141 22.58 25.66 5.59
CA LYS A 141 23.48 25.19 4.52
C LYS A 141 24.06 26.31 3.68
N PHE A 142 23.28 27.37 3.48
CA PHE A 142 23.57 28.46 2.56
C PHE A 142 23.87 29.80 3.27
N ALA A 143 23.72 29.87 4.59
CA ALA A 143 24.24 30.97 5.39
C ALA A 143 25.77 31.05 5.22
N LYS A 144 26.27 32.24 4.86
CA LYS A 144 27.70 32.54 4.71
C LYS A 144 28.31 32.96 6.05
#